data_AF-A0A1G2T6A7-F1
#
_entry.id   AF-A0A1G2T6A7-F1
#
_cell.length_a   1.000
_cell.length_b   1.000
_cell.length_c   1.000
_cell.angle_alpha   90.00
_cell.angle_beta   90.00
_cell.angle_gamma   90.00
#
_symmetry.space_group_name_H-M   'P 1'
#
loop_
_entity.id
_entity.type
_entity.pdbx_description
1 polymer ?
#
loop_
_entity_poly.entity_id
_entity_poly.type
_entity_poly.pdbx_seq_one_letter_code
_entity_poly.pdbx_strand_id
1 'polypeptide(L)'
;MNTTRTSLFLMANLGSEVSQIFSAKAKGNTNLFSSAMERAKAILLELKNLPDTKNNAEINILADVIDDIGQDSNKYEVSTEDMQSYFLPFAMRLMQV
;
A
#
# COMPACT_ATOMS: atom_id res chain seq x y z
N MET A 1 8.49 21.46 6.07
CA MET A 1 7.38 20.51 5.87
C MET A 1 7.55 19.40 6.90
N ASN A 2 6.53 19.07 7.69
CA ASN A 2 6.65 18.02 8.72
C ASN A 2 6.51 16.66 8.04
N THR A 3 7.64 15.99 7.82
CA THR A 3 7.74 14.74 7.03
C THR A 3 6.93 13.61 7.65
N THR A 4 6.93 13.46 8.97
CA THR A 4 6.13 12.45 9.69
C THR A 4 4.63 12.60 9.40
N ARG A 5 4.11 13.84 9.41
CA ARG A 5 2.70 14.11 9.07
C ARG A 5 2.39 13.79 7.61
N THR A 6 3.35 13.98 6.71
CA THR A 6 3.22 13.63 5.29
C THR A 6 3.23 12.12 5.07
N SER A 7 4.16 11.39 5.68
CA SER A 7 4.25 9.92 5.62
C SER A 7 2.98 9.25 6.15
N LEU A 8 2.45 9.75 7.27
CA LEU A 8 1.19 9.25 7.83
C LEU A 8 0.00 9.46 6.89
N PHE A 9 -0.11 10.64 6.28
CA PHE A 9 -1.18 10.93 5.32
C PHE A 9 -1.09 10.03 4.09
N LEU A 10 0.11 9.83 3.55
CA LEU A 10 0.35 8.93 2.44
C LEU A 10 0.03 7.48 2.81
N MET A 11 0.38 7.02 4.01
CA MET A 11 -0.01 5.68 4.48
C MET A 11 -1.53 5.53 4.62
N ALA A 12 -2.24 6.52 5.16
CA ALA A 12 -3.69 6.45 5.23
C ALA A 12 -4.32 6.33 3.83
N ASN A 13 -3.83 7.11 2.87
CA ASN A 13 -4.28 7.01 1.48
C ASN A 13 -3.94 5.65 0.86
N LEU A 14 -2.74 5.13 1.11
CA LEU A 14 -2.33 3.81 0.63
C LEU A 14 -3.24 2.70 1.15
N GLY A 15 -3.62 2.74 2.44
CA GLY A 15 -4.56 1.78 3.01
C GLY A 15 -5.94 1.82 2.35
N SER A 16 -6.43 3.02 1.99
CA SER A 16 -7.66 3.19 1.23
C SER A 16 -7.55 2.60 -0.18
N GLU A 17 -6.46 2.87 -0.90
CA GLU A 17 -6.25 2.33 -2.25
C GLU A 17 -6.12 0.81 -2.25
N VAL A 18 -5.37 0.25 -1.29
CA VAL A 18 -5.25 -1.20 -1.09
C VAL A 18 -6.62 -1.83 -0.84
N SER A 19 -7.43 -1.26 0.05
CA SER A 19 -8.79 -1.74 0.29
C SER A 19 -9.64 -1.73 -0.99
N GLN A 20 -9.45 -0.71 -1.83
CA GLN A 20 -10.15 -0.59 -3.10
C GLN A 20 -9.66 -1.60 -4.14
N ILE A 21 -8.35 -1.89 -4.21
CA ILE A 21 -7.76 -2.94 -5.06
C ILE A 21 -8.43 -4.28 -4.77
N PHE A 22 -8.48 -4.71 -3.50
CA PHE A 22 -9.10 -5.97 -3.13
C PHE A 22 -10.61 -6.00 -3.41
N SER A 23 -11.32 -4.91 -3.09
CA SER A 23 -12.75 -4.80 -3.40
C SER A 23 -13.04 -4.88 -4.90
N ALA A 24 -12.21 -4.23 -5.73
CA ALA A 24 -12.34 -4.23 -7.18
C ALA A 24 -12.01 -5.60 -7.78
N LYS A 25 -10.93 -6.26 -7.30
CA LYS A 25 -10.53 -7.62 -7.70
C LYS A 25 -11.66 -8.62 -7.41
N ALA A 26 -12.22 -8.59 -6.20
CA ALA A 26 -13.34 -9.46 -5.80
C ALA A 26 -14.61 -9.25 -6.65
N LYS A 27 -14.85 -8.02 -7.13
CA LYS A 27 -16.00 -7.65 -7.96
C LYS A 27 -15.75 -7.80 -9.47
N GLY A 28 -14.54 -8.18 -9.89
CA GLY A 28 -14.14 -8.19 -11.31
C GLY A 28 -14.16 -6.80 -11.97
N ASN A 29 -14.10 -5.71 -11.18
CA ASN A 29 -14.10 -4.36 -11.72
C ASN A 29 -12.68 -3.94 -12.13
N THR A 30 -12.31 -4.31 -13.35
CA THR A 30 -10.96 -4.10 -13.90
C THR A 30 -10.56 -2.64 -13.98
N ASN A 31 -11.47 -1.72 -14.33
CA ASN A 31 -11.18 -0.29 -14.40
C ASN A 31 -10.81 0.28 -13.03
N LEU A 32 -11.62 -0.06 -12.02
CA LEU A 32 -11.36 0.40 -10.66
C LEU A 32 -10.06 -0.21 -10.13
N PHE A 33 -9.84 -1.49 -10.39
CA PHE A 33 -8.62 -2.21 -10.02
C PHE A 33 -7.38 -1.52 -10.58
N SER A 34 -7.31 -1.30 -11.89
CA SER A 34 -6.18 -0.64 -12.54
C SER A 34 -5.93 0.76 -11.99
N SER A 35 -6.99 1.56 -11.82
CA SER A 35 -6.84 2.92 -11.30
C SER A 35 -6.35 2.96 -9.84
N ALA A 36 -6.81 2.03 -9.00
CA ALA A 36 -6.39 1.94 -7.59
C ALA A 36 -4.96 1.42 -7.48
N MET A 37 -4.57 0.48 -8.35
CA MET A 37 -3.17 0.02 -8.47
C MET A 37 -2.23 1.16 -8.84
N GLU A 38 -2.58 1.98 -9.84
CA GLU A 38 -1.77 3.14 -10.24
C GLU A 38 -1.58 4.14 -9.10
N ARG A 39 -2.66 4.46 -8.38
CA ARG A 39 -2.59 5.38 -7.22
C ARG A 39 -1.77 4.79 -6.08
N ALA A 40 -1.94 3.51 -5.76
CA ALA A 40 -1.14 2.83 -4.74
C ALA A 40 0.36 2.86 -5.08
N LYS A 41 0.73 2.60 -6.34
CA LYS A 41 2.12 2.68 -6.81
C LYS A 41 2.69 4.10 -6.73
N ALA A 42 1.90 5.11 -7.08
CA ALA A 42 2.33 6.51 -6.97
C ALA A 42 2.60 6.89 -5.50
N ILE A 43 1.71 6.52 -4.58
CA ILE A 43 1.87 6.77 -3.15
C ILE A 43 3.10 6.05 -2.59
N LEU A 44 3.33 4.79 -2.99
CA LEU A 44 4.53 4.04 -2.62
C LEU A 44 5.82 4.71 -3.09
N LEU A 45 5.81 5.27 -4.31
CA LEU A 45 6.96 6.01 -4.84
C LEU A 45 7.23 7.27 -4.00
N GLU A 46 6.19 8.02 -3.63
CA GLU A 46 6.32 9.18 -2.74
C GLU A 46 6.87 8.78 -1.37
N LEU A 47 6.32 7.72 -0.75
CA LEU A 47 6.78 7.19 0.52
C LEU A 47 8.25 6.75 0.48
N LYS A 48 8.71 6.11 -0.59
CA LYS A 48 10.13 5.70 -0.73
C LYS A 48 11.10 6.89 -0.81
N ASN A 49 10.60 8.07 -1.19
CA ASN A 49 11.39 9.29 -1.34
C ASN A 49 11.42 10.18 -0.10
N LEU A 50 10.53 9.96 0.88
CA LEU A 50 10.50 10.75 2.11
C LEU A 50 11.65 10.34 3.07
N PRO A 51 12.31 11.30 3.76
CA PRO A 51 13.50 11.01 4.58
C PRO A 51 13.30 10.00 5.70
N ASP A 52 12.13 10.00 6.34
CA ASP A 52 11.75 9.15 7.49
C ASP A 52 11.33 7.72 7.08
N THR A 53 11.02 7.53 5.81
CA THR A 53 10.58 6.25 5.24
C THR A 53 11.54 5.71 4.16
N LYS A 54 12.58 6.48 3.83
CA LYS A 54 13.64 6.09 2.90
C LYS A 54 14.32 4.81 3.40
N ASN A 55 14.46 3.84 2.50
CA ASN A 55 15.03 2.51 2.78
C ASN A 55 14.26 1.70 3.85
N ASN A 56 13.01 2.06 4.17
CA ASN A 56 12.20 1.25 5.06
C ASN A 56 11.86 -0.09 4.37
N ALA A 57 12.35 -1.19 4.95
CA ALA A 57 12.18 -2.53 4.40
C ALA A 57 10.70 -2.93 4.29
N GLU A 58 9.87 -2.54 5.25
CA GLU A 58 8.43 -2.85 5.23
C GLU A 58 7.71 -2.12 4.09
N ILE A 59 8.13 -0.92 3.70
CA ILE A 59 7.59 -0.21 2.51
C ILE A 59 7.99 -0.93 1.22
N ASN A 60 9.20 -1.48 1.17
CA ASN A 60 9.65 -2.26 0.02
C ASN A 60 8.88 -3.58 -0.10
N ILE A 61 8.63 -4.26 1.02
CA ILE A 61 7.79 -5.47 1.06
C ILE A 61 6.37 -5.13 0.63
N LEU A 62 5.81 -4.02 1.12
CA LEU A 62 4.45 -3.61 0.74
C LEU A 62 4.34 -3.33 -0.76
N ALA A 63 5.37 -2.72 -1.34
CA ALA A 63 5.43 -2.50 -2.78
C ALA A 63 5.48 -3.82 -3.57
N ASP A 64 6.30 -4.78 -3.13
CA ASP A 64 6.41 -6.11 -3.75
C ASP A 64 5.06 -6.84 -3.72
N VAL A 65 4.37 -6.83 -2.58
CA VAL A 65 3.04 -7.43 -2.43
C VAL A 65 2.00 -6.75 -3.33
N ILE A 66 1.98 -5.41 -3.36
CA ILE A 66 1.03 -4.67 -4.19
C ILE A 66 1.30 -4.91 -5.68
N ASP A 67 2.56 -4.94 -6.11
CA ASP A 67 2.91 -5.25 -7.49
C ASP A 67 2.51 -6.68 -7.88
N ASP A 68 2.66 -7.63 -6.95
CA ASP A 68 2.28 -9.03 -7.15
C ASP A 68 0.77 -9.21 -7.32
N ILE A 69 -0.07 -8.48 -6.56
CA ILE A 69 -1.54 -8.54 -6.65
C ILE A 69 -2.05 -8.25 -8.08
N GLY A 70 -1.31 -7.43 -8.83
CA GLY A 70 -1.59 -7.06 -10.21
C GLY A 70 -1.18 -8.08 -11.26
N GLN A 71 -0.51 -9.17 -10.88
CA GLN A 71 -0.05 -10.21 -11.79
C GLN A 71 -1.11 -11.31 -11.96
N ASP A 72 -1.18 -11.87 -13.16
CA ASP A 72 -2.06 -13.03 -13.45
C ASP A 72 -1.63 -14.26 -12.65
N SER A 73 -0.33 -14.41 -12.36
CA SER A 73 0.23 -15.42 -11.46
C SER A 73 0.78 -14.74 -10.20
N ASN A 74 -0.10 -14.49 -9.23
CA ASN A 74 0.32 -13.94 -7.94
C ASN A 74 1.28 -14.94 -7.26
N LYS A 75 2.46 -14.49 -6.88
CA LYS A 75 3.46 -15.23 -6.09
C LYS A 75 2.99 -15.40 -4.64
N TYR A 76 2.22 -14.44 -4.13
CA TYR A 76 1.71 -14.43 -2.77
C TYR A 76 0.19 -14.62 -2.76
N GLU A 77 -0.29 -15.50 -1.89
CA GLU A 77 -1.71 -15.59 -1.55
C GLU A 77 -2.00 -14.63 -0.40
N VAL A 78 -2.33 -13.38 -0.73
CA VAL A 78 -2.67 -12.35 0.26
C VAL A 78 -4.17 -12.10 0.23
N SER A 79 -4.85 -12.33 1.35
CA SER A 79 -6.25 -11.96 1.51
C SER A 79 -6.41 -10.50 1.93
N THR A 80 -7.63 -9.97 1.79
CA THR A 80 -7.99 -8.65 2.34
C THR A 80 -7.74 -8.58 3.85
N GLU A 81 -7.98 -9.67 4.57
CA GLU A 81 -7.81 -9.75 6.02
C GLU A 81 -6.33 -9.76 6.42
N ASP A 82 -5.47 -10.47 5.67
CA ASP A 82 -4.01 -10.42 5.85
C ASP A 82 -3.50 -8.99 5.67
N MET A 83 -3.99 -8.31 4.63
CA MET A 83 -3.55 -6.97 4.34
C MET A 83 -4.04 -5.95 5.38
N GLN A 84 -5.29 -6.05 5.84
CA GLN A 84 -5.80 -5.16 6.88
C GLN A 84 -5.12 -5.39 8.24
N SER A 85 -4.90 -6.65 8.60
CA SER A 85 -4.24 -7.02 9.86
C SER A 85 -2.75 -6.68 9.87
N TYR A 86 -2.09 -6.63 8.71
CA TYR A 86 -0.71 -6.16 8.58
C TYR A 86 -0.60 -4.63 8.48
N PHE A 87 -1.44 -4.01 7.65
CA PHE A 87 -1.31 -2.60 7.27
C PHE A 87 -1.58 -1.66 8.45
N LEU A 88 -2.61 -1.92 9.25
CA LEU A 88 -2.98 -1.03 10.36
C LEU A 88 -1.88 -0.98 11.44
N PRO A 89 -1.36 -2.11 11.95
CA PRO A 89 -0.22 -2.09 12.87
C PRO A 89 1.03 -1.46 12.27
N PHE A 90 1.31 -1.70 10.99
CA PHE A 90 2.46 -1.11 10.30
C PHE A 90 2.35 0.42 10.22
N ALA A 91 1.21 0.95 9.79
CA ALA A 91 0.96 2.39 9.76
C ALA A 91 1.07 3.01 11.17
N MET A 92 0.62 2.31 12.22
CA MET A 92 0.78 2.77 13.59
C MET A 92 2.23 2.81 14.07
N ARG A 93 3.08 1.83 13.69
CA ARG A 93 4.51 1.85 14.04
C ARG A 93 5.24 3.04 13.42
N LEU A 94 4.88 3.41 12.20
CA LEU A 94 5.44 4.60 11.53
C LEU A 94 5.07 5.92 12.25
N MET A 95 4.05 5.94 13.10
CA MET A 95 3.67 7.11 13.90
C MET A 95 4.44 7.27 15.20
N GLN A 96 5.20 6.25 15.65
CA GLN A 96 5.88 6.26 16.95
C GLN A 96 7.34 6.76 16.90
N VAL A 97 7.75 7.39 15.80
CA VAL A 97 9.11 7.90 15.57
C VAL A 97 9.15 9.43 15.59
#